data_AF-A0A5J4PCG1-F1
#
_entry.id   AF-A0A5J4PCG1-F1
#
_cell.length_a   1.000
_cell.length_b   1.000
_cell.length_c   1.000
_cell.angle_alpha   90.00
_cell.angle_beta   90.00
_cell.angle_gamma   90.00
#
_symmetry.space_group_name_H-M   'P 1'
#
loop_
_entity.id
_entity.type
_entity.pdbx_description
1 polymer ?
#
loop_
_entity_poly.entity_id
_entity_poly.type
_entity_poly.pdbx_seq_one_letter_code
_entity_poly.pdbx_strand_id
1 'polypeptide(L)' 'MITFPNAKINIGLNITEKRPDGYHNLETIFYPIPLEDALEVTVPDHPDYKFTLHQSG' A
#
# COMPACT_ATOMS: atom_id res chain seq x y z
N MET A 1 5.88 -3.28 -16.76
CA MET A 1 6.20 -2.23 -15.78
C MET A 1 6.44 -2.92 -14.46
N ILE A 2 7.58 -2.69 -13.81
CA ILE A 2 7.85 -3.20 -12.47
C ILE A 2 8.01 -2.03 -11.50
N THR A 3 7.48 -2.17 -10.29
CA THR A 3 7.62 -1.18 -9.22
C THR A 3 7.76 -1.88 -7.87
N PHE A 4 8.42 -1.20 -6.93
CA PHE A 4 8.67 -1.70 -5.59
C PHE A 4 8.04 -0.76 -4.57
N PRO A 5 6.72 -0.86 -4.31
CA PRO A 5 6.05 0.03 -3.38
C PRO A 5 6.56 -0.21 -1.96
N ASN A 6 7.02 0.87 -1.32
CA ASN A 6 7.55 0.80 0.04
C ASN A 6 6.44 0.66 1.09
N ALA A 7 6.71 -0.13 2.11
CA ALA A 7 5.97 -0.15 3.35
C ALA A 7 6.22 1.15 4.14
N LYS A 8 5.35 1.38 5.12
CA LYS A 8 5.50 2.44 6.12
C LYS A 8 5.28 1.90 7.51
N ILE A 9 5.81 2.62 8.49
CA ILE A 9 5.42 2.50 9.89
C ILE A 9 4.81 3.83 10.37
N ASN A 10 3.97 3.75 11.39
CA ASN A 10 3.50 4.93 12.11
C ASN A 10 4.47 5.21 13.26
N ILE A 11 5.15 6.36 13.23
CA ILE A 11 5.95 6.83 14.38
C ILE A 11 5.00 7.54 15.33
N GLY A 12 4.50 6.77 16.31
CA GLY A 12 3.41 7.18 17.19
C GLY A 12 2.04 7.12 16.51
N LEU A 13 1.01 6.86 17.30
CA LEU A 13 -0.38 6.83 16.86
C LEU A 13 -1.25 7.32 18.02
N ASN A 14 -1.71 8.57 17.92
CA ASN A 14 -2.58 9.18 18.93
C ASN A 14 -4.02 9.22 18.42
N ILE A 15 -4.95 8.72 19.23
CA ILE A 15 -6.39 8.78 18.93
C ILE A 15 -6.94 10.00 19.65
N THR A 16 -7.35 11.03 18.92
CA THR A 16 -7.76 12.31 19.52
C THR A 16 -9.23 12.32 19.93
N GLU A 17 -10.09 11.69 19.14
CA GLU A 17 -11.51 11.54 19.47
C GLU A 17 -12.17 10.41 18.66
N LYS A 18 -13.34 9.97 19.13
CA LYS A 18 -14.29 9.18 18.37
C LYS A 18 -15.43 10.10 17.93
N ARG A 19 -15.62 10.23 16.63
CA ARG A 19 -16.65 11.05 15.99
C ARG A 19 -18.05 10.44 16.16
N PRO A 20 -19.13 11.23 16.03
CA PRO A 20 -20.51 10.73 16.06
C PRO A 20 -20.84 9.69 14.99
N ASP A 21 -20.11 9.67 13.86
CA ASP A 21 -20.25 8.66 12.79
C ASP A 21 -19.48 7.36 13.06
N GLY A 22 -18.80 7.26 14.21
CA GLY A 22 -18.09 6.05 14.64
C GLY A 22 -16.62 5.97 14.22
N TYR A 23 -16.12 6.91 13.41
CA TYR A 23 -14.70 6.97 13.04
C TYR A 23 -13.84 7.66 14.10
N HIS A 24 -12.53 7.44 14.07
CA HIS A 24 -11.58 8.09 14.96
C HIS A 24 -10.74 9.13 14.22
N ASN A 25 -10.56 10.29 14.84
CA ASN A 25 -9.54 11.23 14.39
C ASN A 25 -8.19 10.79 14.96
N LEU A 26 -7.15 10.84 14.13
CA LEU A 26 -5.83 10.32 14.43
C LEU A 26 -4.76 11.39 14.18
N GLU A 27 -3.79 11.45 15.06
CA GLU A 27 -2.53 12.15 14.85
C GLU A 27 -1.40 11.12 14.80
N THR A 28 -0.62 11.12 13.72
CA THR A 28 0.46 10.17 13.51
C THR A 28 1.44 10.67 12.45
N ILE A 29 2.68 10.20 12.48
CA ILE A 29 3.68 10.43 11.43
C ILE A 29 3.84 9.14 10.63
N PHE A 30 3.65 9.23 9.31
CA PHE A 30 3.94 8.13 8.38
C PHE A 30 5.41 8.19 8.00
N TYR A 31 6.17 7.15 8.34
CA TYR A 31 7.58 7.04 7.97
C TYR A 31 7.78 5.86 7.01
N PRO A 32 8.28 6.08 5.78
CA PRO A 32 8.57 5.01 4.84
C PRO A 32 9.75 4.18 5.33
N ILE A 33 9.70 2.87 5.10
CA ILE A 33 10.81 1.95 5.40
C ILE A 33 11.23 1.20 4.13
N PRO A 34 12.50 0.77 4.00
CA PRO A 34 12.99 0.06 2.82
C PRO A 34 12.60 -1.43 2.84
N LEU A 35 11.33 -1.71 3.18
CA LEU A 35 10.68 -3.00 3.02
C LEU A 35 9.63 -2.81 1.94
N GLU A 36 9.68 -3.63 0.89
CA GLU A 36 8.93 -3.40 -0.35
C GLU A 36 8.35 -4.72 -0.83
N ASP A 37 7.13 -4.67 -1.38
CA ASP A 37 6.67 -5.71 -2.30
C ASP A 37 7.30 -5.46 -3.68
N ALA A 38 7.30 -6.47 -4.54
CA ALA A 38 7.54 -6.34 -5.97
C ALA A 38 6.22 -6.52 -6.72
N LEU A 39 5.82 -5.50 -7.47
CA LEU A 39 4.64 -5.53 -8.33
C LEU A 39 5.05 -5.37 -9.79
N GLU A 40 4.73 -6.36 -10.60
CA GLU A 40 5.03 -6.38 -12.03
C GLU A 40 3.76 -6.54 -12.87
N VAL A 41 3.58 -5.66 -13.84
CA VAL A 41 2.53 -5.73 -14.85
C VAL A 41 3.15 -6.01 -16.21
N THR A 42 2.74 -7.11 -16.86
CA THR A 42 3.22 -7.52 -18.19
C THR A 42 2.05 -7.58 -19.18
N VAL A 43 2.38 -7.51 -20.48
CA VAL A 43 1.41 -7.82 -21.55
C VAL A 43 1.43 -9.32 -21.76
N PRO A 44 0.29 -10.02 -21.70
CA PRO A 44 0.24 -11.47 -21.87
C PRO A 44 0.50 -11.87 -23.32
N ASP A 45 1.08 -13.06 -23.49
CA ASP A 45 1.34 -13.64 -24.82
C ASP A 45 0.05 -14.00 -25.57
N HIS A 46 -1.04 -14.28 -24.83
CA HIS A 46 -2.37 -14.54 -25.38
C HIS A 46 -3.39 -13.48 -24.92
N PRO A 47 -4.30 -13.04 -25.80
CA PRO A 47 -5.14 -11.87 -25.59
C PRO A 47 -6.36 -12.10 -24.68
N ASP A 48 -6.39 -13.20 -23.93
CA ASP A 48 -7.49 -13.51 -23.02
C ASP A 48 -7.66 -12.45 -21.92
N TYR A 49 -6.56 -11.75 -21.61
CA TYR A 49 -6.50 -10.64 -20.67
C TYR A 49 -5.73 -9.46 -21.25
N LYS A 50 -6.02 -8.24 -20.76
CA LYS A 50 -5.31 -7.02 -21.20
C LYS A 50 -3.90 -6.89 -20.62
N PHE A 51 -3.67 -7.51 -19.47
CA PHE A 51 -2.40 -7.50 -18.75
C PHE A 51 -2.34 -8.70 -17.78
N THR A 52 -1.13 -9.07 -17.36
CA THR A 52 -0.89 -9.99 -16.25
C THR A 52 -0.28 -9.21 -15.10
N LEU A 53 -0.70 -9.49 -13.85
CA LEU A 53 -0.12 -8.93 -12.64
C LEU A 53 0.63 -10.03 -11.89
N HIS A 54 1.90 -9.80 -11.60
CA HIS A 54 2.72 -10.63 -10.73
C HIS A 54 3.05 -9.83 -9.45
N GLN A 55 2.87 -10.46 -8.29
CA GLN A 55 3.20 -9.91 -6.99
C GLN A 55 4.13 -10.87 -6.24
N SER A 56 5.15 -10.33 -5.58
CA SER A 56 6.07 -11.07 -4.71
C SER A 56 6.49 -10.18 -3.54
N GLY A 57 6.62 -10.75 -2.34
CA GLY A 57 6.82 -9.99 -1.09
C GLY A 57 6.26 -10.76 0.09
#